data_AF-A0A9D8HD78-F1
#
_entry.id   AF-A0A9D8HD78-F1
#
_cell.length_a   1.000
_cell.length_b   1.000
_cell.length_c   1.000
_cell.angle_alpha   90.00
_cell.angle_beta   90.00
_cell.angle_gamma   90.00
#
_symmetry.space_group_name_H-M   'P 1'
#
loop_
_entity.id
_entity.type
_entity.pdbx_description
1 polymer ?
#
loop_
_entity_poly.entity_id
_entity_poly.type
_entity_poly.pdbx_seq_one_letter_code
_entity_poly.pdbx_strand_id
1 'polypeptide(L)'
;MAPIDEHDWAPRKRHTDPRSARNVASGRRGIGRTLSPGRHRPRGPPRPTATTAATGAGCGPGRRTREGGTDVRYVEAGGTRVAAIGLGCWQFGSKDWGYGREYGETTALELVRTALDLGITLIDTAEAYARGASEAIVGRALGDRRAEAFVATKFTPAAPTSARVVDHGRQSALRLGVDTIDLYQIHWPNPAFPLAPQLDGMRRLLDEGVVAHVGVSNFGADRWARADGFLGRPVLTNQVHYSLLWRKPDRGNVGYAQANDRILIAYSPLEMGVLGGKYSAEHPPPGTARRRNPLCLPENLARAEPLLATLRRIAAAHDATPAQVALAWLVRRPHVVAIPGASSVAQLRHNAAAADLDLTDAEVEELTAESDAFRPVGGLDTARGLVRRFRAPDAGED
;
A
#
# COMPACT_ATOMS: atom_id res chain seq x y z
N MET A 1 -21.92 -24.76 -5.57
CA MET A 1 -22.56 -24.80 -6.91
C MET A 1 -21.44 -24.55 -7.91
N ALA A 2 -21.22 -25.50 -8.82
CA ALA A 2 -20.10 -25.60 -9.75
C ALA A 2 -20.05 -24.42 -10.76
N PRO A 3 -18.90 -24.20 -11.44
CA PRO A 3 -18.60 -22.97 -12.18
C PRO A 3 -19.28 -22.96 -13.56
N ILE A 4 -19.59 -21.76 -14.07
CA ILE A 4 -20.03 -21.57 -15.46
C ILE A 4 -18.84 -21.06 -16.26
N ASP A 5 -18.60 -21.78 -17.34
CA ASP A 5 -17.48 -21.75 -18.27
C ASP A 5 -17.54 -20.53 -19.20
N GLU A 6 -16.35 -20.01 -19.54
CA GLU A 6 -16.14 -18.98 -20.54
C GLU A 6 -15.95 -19.65 -21.90
N HIS A 7 -16.96 -19.71 -22.78
CA HIS A 7 -16.80 -19.86 -24.23
C HIS A 7 -18.14 -19.59 -24.95
N ASP A 8 -18.31 -18.38 -25.47
CA ASP A 8 -18.91 -18.07 -26.79
C ASP A 8 -19.35 -16.60 -26.84
N TRP A 9 -18.50 -15.73 -27.39
CA TRP A 9 -19.00 -14.59 -28.16
C TRP A 9 -17.90 -13.96 -29.03
N ALA A 10 -17.88 -14.31 -30.31
CA ALA A 10 -17.18 -13.59 -31.36
C ALA A 10 -18.18 -13.19 -32.47
N PRO A 11 -17.92 -12.11 -33.24
CA PRO A 11 -18.93 -11.12 -33.58
C PRO A 11 -19.59 -11.35 -34.96
N ARG A 12 -20.87 -10.98 -35.06
CA ARG A 12 -21.53 -10.82 -36.36
C ARG A 12 -21.19 -9.47 -36.98
N LYS A 13 -20.45 -9.52 -38.09
CA LYS A 13 -20.25 -8.42 -39.04
C LYS A 13 -21.58 -7.94 -39.62
N ARG A 14 -21.74 -6.63 -39.79
CA ARG A 14 -22.55 -6.06 -40.87
C ARG A 14 -21.72 -5.05 -41.65
N HIS A 15 -21.73 -5.25 -42.96
CA HIS A 15 -21.10 -4.44 -43.99
C HIS A 15 -22.00 -3.25 -44.37
N THR A 16 -21.38 -2.07 -44.39
CA THR A 16 -21.45 -0.97 -45.40
C THR A 16 -22.75 -0.59 -46.13
N ASP A 17 -23.08 0.70 -46.15
CA ASP A 17 -23.07 1.47 -47.43
C ASP A 17 -22.79 3.01 -47.27
N PRO A 18 -21.77 3.57 -47.98
CA PRO A 18 -21.77 4.74 -48.89
C PRO A 18 -22.58 6.04 -48.76
N ARG A 19 -21.88 7.19 -48.91
CA ARG A 19 -22.25 8.50 -49.53
C ARG A 19 -22.57 9.59 -48.49
N SER A 20 -21.98 10.80 -48.51
CA SER A 20 -21.61 11.65 -49.65
C SER A 20 -20.57 12.75 -49.31
N ALA A 21 -19.80 13.14 -50.35
CA ALA A 21 -19.23 14.46 -50.71
C ALA A 21 -18.23 15.16 -49.75
N ARG A 22 -16.92 15.29 -50.04
CA ARG A 22 -16.15 16.00 -51.11
C ARG A 22 -15.71 17.42 -50.71
N ASN A 23 -14.38 17.57 -50.66
CA ASN A 23 -13.48 18.68 -51.05
C ASN A 23 -13.74 20.09 -50.45
N VAL A 24 -12.73 20.81 -49.97
CA VAL A 24 -11.78 21.58 -50.81
C VAL A 24 -10.39 21.70 -50.14
N ALA A 25 -9.34 21.52 -50.97
CA ALA A 25 -7.93 21.83 -50.71
C ALA A 25 -7.70 23.36 -50.75
N SER A 26 -6.72 23.93 -50.05
CA SER A 26 -5.36 24.13 -50.58
C SER A 26 -4.70 25.28 -49.78
N GLY A 27 -3.36 25.32 -49.73
CA GLY A 27 -2.65 26.55 -49.38
C GLY A 27 -1.33 26.38 -48.63
N ARG A 28 -0.30 25.86 -49.31
CA ARG A 28 1.10 25.96 -48.88
C ARG A 28 1.56 27.43 -48.79
N ARG A 29 2.43 27.75 -47.84
CA ARG A 29 3.74 28.40 -48.07
C ARG A 29 4.54 28.46 -46.77
N GLY A 30 5.71 27.82 -46.78
CA GLY A 30 6.73 27.95 -45.74
C GLY A 30 7.67 29.10 -46.04
N ILE A 31 8.40 29.54 -45.01
CA ILE A 31 9.73 30.17 -45.13
C ILE A 31 10.51 29.76 -43.87
N GLY A 32 11.64 29.10 -44.06
CA GLY A 32 12.56 28.76 -42.98
C GLY A 32 13.45 29.92 -42.58
N ARG A 33 14.03 29.82 -41.39
CA ARG A 33 15.37 30.34 -41.11
C ARG A 33 15.94 29.65 -39.87
N THR A 34 16.87 28.75 -40.16
CA THR A 34 17.96 28.31 -39.29
C THR A 34 18.71 29.50 -38.70
N LEU A 35 19.16 29.41 -37.44
CA LEU A 35 20.47 29.89 -36.95
C LEU A 35 20.70 29.44 -35.49
N SER A 36 21.72 28.62 -35.29
CA SER A 36 22.49 28.38 -34.06
C SER A 36 23.91 28.08 -34.55
N PRO A 37 25.00 28.47 -33.86
CA PRO A 37 25.26 28.03 -32.49
C PRO A 37 26.03 29.01 -31.57
N GLY A 38 25.71 29.00 -30.28
CA GLY A 38 26.51 29.62 -29.23
C GLY A 38 26.89 28.60 -28.17
N ARG A 39 28.14 28.13 -28.20
CA ARG A 39 28.74 27.26 -27.19
C ARG A 39 29.09 28.08 -25.95
N HIS A 40 28.53 27.73 -24.79
CA HIS A 40 29.18 27.97 -23.50
C HIS A 40 28.87 26.84 -22.52
N ARG A 41 29.89 26.01 -22.25
CA ARG A 41 29.93 25.10 -21.10
C ARG A 41 30.60 25.84 -19.93
N PRO A 42 30.04 25.82 -18.72
CA PRO A 42 30.83 25.95 -17.51
C PRO A 42 31.17 24.57 -16.92
N ARG A 43 32.28 24.56 -16.18
CA ARG A 43 33.05 23.42 -15.68
C ARG A 43 32.29 22.63 -14.59
N GLY A 44 32.36 21.30 -14.66
CA GLY A 44 31.97 20.44 -13.55
C GLY A 44 33.08 20.34 -12.48
N PRO A 45 32.73 20.05 -11.22
CA PRO A 45 33.71 19.90 -10.13
C PRO A 45 34.48 18.56 -10.23
N PRO A 46 35.68 18.47 -9.62
CA PRO A 46 36.55 17.30 -9.78
C PRO A 46 36.08 16.09 -8.98
N ARG A 47 36.28 14.89 -9.55
CA ARG A 47 36.16 13.59 -8.87
C ARG A 47 37.30 13.39 -7.87
N PRO A 48 37.04 12.82 -6.68
CA PRO A 48 38.12 12.34 -5.81
C PRO A 48 38.66 10.99 -6.30
N THR A 49 39.96 10.83 -6.09
CA THR A 49 40.84 9.72 -6.47
C THR A 49 40.60 8.46 -5.64
N ALA A 50 40.72 7.30 -6.29
CA ALA A 50 40.78 5.99 -5.66
C ALA A 50 41.99 5.86 -4.74
N THR A 51 41.83 5.22 -3.58
CA THR A 51 42.94 4.74 -2.76
C THR A 51 42.64 3.30 -2.31
N THR A 52 43.50 2.42 -2.82
CA THR A 52 43.92 1.08 -2.39
C THR A 52 43.15 0.26 -1.35
N ALA A 53 42.94 -1.00 -1.74
CA ALA A 53 42.62 -2.15 -0.92
C ALA A 53 43.70 -2.45 0.15
N ALA A 54 43.24 -2.90 1.32
CA ALA A 54 44.04 -3.71 2.23
C ALA A 54 43.15 -4.83 2.80
N THR A 55 43.61 -6.07 2.59
CA THR A 55 43.12 -7.33 3.11
C THR A 55 43.41 -7.48 4.61
N GLY A 56 42.51 -8.11 5.35
CA GLY A 56 42.78 -8.59 6.72
C GLY A 56 41.55 -9.25 7.36
N ALA A 57 41.58 -10.57 7.49
CA ALA A 57 40.57 -11.40 8.15
C ALA A 57 40.62 -11.27 9.69
N GLY A 58 39.46 -11.41 10.35
CA GLY A 58 39.35 -11.54 11.80
C GLY A 58 37.91 -11.68 12.29
N CYS A 59 37.57 -12.85 12.81
CA CYS A 59 36.24 -13.27 13.25
C CYS A 59 35.97 -12.88 14.73
N GLY A 60 34.72 -12.50 15.05
CA GLY A 60 34.20 -12.39 16.41
C GLY A 60 32.83 -11.67 16.45
N PRO A 61 31.78 -12.18 17.13
CA PRO A 61 30.49 -11.52 17.19
C PRO A 61 30.54 -10.39 18.22
N GLY A 62 31.03 -9.23 17.80
CA GLY A 62 30.97 -8.00 18.58
C GLY A 62 29.53 -7.51 18.64
N ARG A 63 28.92 -7.59 19.82
CA ARG A 63 27.67 -6.92 20.18
C ARG A 63 27.82 -5.42 19.88
N ARG A 64 27.26 -4.96 18.76
CA ARG A 64 27.23 -3.53 18.43
C ARG A 64 26.21 -2.84 19.34
N THR A 65 26.71 -2.12 20.33
CA THR A 65 25.95 -1.06 20.99
C THR A 65 25.73 0.05 19.96
N ARG A 66 24.53 0.12 19.38
CA ARG A 66 24.16 1.15 18.40
C ARG A 66 23.73 2.42 19.14
N GLU A 67 24.59 3.44 19.09
CA GLU A 67 24.23 4.82 19.43
C GLU A 67 23.61 5.50 18.19
N GLY A 68 22.40 6.06 18.36
CA GLY A 68 21.94 7.25 17.63
C GLY A 68 21.82 7.20 16.10
N GLY A 69 20.94 6.34 15.59
CA GLY A 69 20.44 6.40 14.20
C GLY A 69 19.58 5.17 13.91
N THR A 70 18.27 5.35 13.70
CA THR A 70 17.42 4.24 13.26
C THR A 70 17.81 3.88 11.83
N ASP A 71 18.50 2.76 11.67
CA ASP A 71 18.92 2.24 10.37
C ASP A 71 17.67 1.64 9.68
N VAL A 72 16.76 2.51 9.23
CA VAL A 72 15.49 2.09 8.63
C VAL A 72 15.79 1.21 7.42
N ARG A 73 15.18 0.03 7.37
CA ARG A 73 15.23 -0.81 6.19
C ARG A 73 14.43 -0.16 5.06
N TYR A 74 15.04 -0.05 3.89
CA TYR A 74 14.37 0.44 2.68
C TYR A 74 14.22 -0.66 1.64
N VAL A 75 13.22 -0.50 0.79
CA VAL A 75 13.03 -1.25 -0.44
C VAL A 75 13.30 -0.31 -1.61
N GLU A 76 14.14 -0.75 -2.53
CA GLU A 76 14.47 -0.02 -3.76
C GLU A 76 13.93 -0.78 -4.95
N ALA A 77 13.16 -0.10 -5.80
CA ALA A 77 12.62 -0.65 -7.03
C ALA A 77 12.15 0.46 -7.96
N GLY A 78 12.29 0.29 -9.27
CA GLY A 78 11.85 1.24 -10.28
C GLY A 78 12.56 2.60 -10.17
N GLY A 79 13.78 2.61 -9.62
CA GLY A 79 14.54 3.83 -9.32
C GLY A 79 14.05 4.62 -8.10
N THR A 80 13.11 4.06 -7.32
CA THR A 80 12.52 4.70 -6.14
C THR A 80 12.90 3.93 -4.88
N ARG A 81 13.13 4.66 -3.78
CA ARG A 81 13.43 4.12 -2.45
C ARG A 81 12.29 4.44 -1.48
N VAL A 82 11.75 3.42 -0.82
CA VAL A 82 10.66 3.55 0.17
C VAL A 82 10.99 2.80 1.45
N ALA A 83 10.57 3.32 2.61
CA ALA A 83 10.74 2.62 3.88
C ALA A 83 9.97 1.29 3.86
N ALA A 84 10.57 0.22 4.38
CA ALA A 84 9.98 -1.11 4.41
C ALA A 84 8.70 -1.15 5.27
N ILE A 85 8.67 -0.34 6.34
CA ILE A 85 7.49 -0.05 7.15
C ILE A 85 7.12 1.41 6.93
N GLY A 86 5.91 1.63 6.39
CA GLY A 86 5.26 2.93 6.27
C GLY A 86 4.18 3.16 7.33
N LEU A 87 3.54 4.32 7.27
CA LEU A 87 2.38 4.68 8.09
C LEU A 87 1.11 4.67 7.24
N GLY A 88 0.15 3.80 7.58
CA GLY A 88 -1.20 3.84 7.03
C GLY A 88 -2.11 4.81 7.80
N CYS A 89 -2.77 5.71 7.07
CA CYS A 89 -3.58 6.81 7.65
C CYS A 89 -5.10 6.59 7.54
N TRP A 90 -5.59 5.38 7.26
CA TRP A 90 -7.02 5.07 7.09
C TRP A 90 -7.95 5.45 8.28
N GLN A 91 -7.37 5.61 9.47
CA GLN A 91 -8.03 5.94 10.72
C GLN A 91 -8.05 7.45 10.98
N PHE A 92 -7.31 8.24 10.20
CA PHE A 92 -7.21 9.68 10.38
C PHE A 92 -8.52 10.34 9.96
N GLY A 93 -9.10 11.14 10.86
CA GLY A 93 -10.37 11.82 10.65
C GLY A 93 -11.62 10.92 10.74
N SER A 94 -11.48 9.61 11.00
CA SER A 94 -12.62 8.70 11.16
C SER A 94 -12.95 8.44 12.63
N LYS A 95 -14.24 8.41 12.95
CA LYS A 95 -14.76 8.02 14.27
C LYS A 95 -15.04 6.52 14.39
N ASP A 96 -15.04 5.78 13.28
CA ASP A 96 -15.48 4.37 13.20
C ASP A 96 -14.59 3.39 13.99
N TRP A 97 -13.38 3.84 14.34
CA TRP A 97 -12.37 3.06 15.06
C TRP A 97 -12.47 3.17 16.58
N GLY A 98 -13.24 4.14 17.10
CA GLY A 98 -13.42 4.34 18.53
C GLY A 98 -12.20 4.93 19.26
N TYR A 99 -11.30 5.61 18.55
CA TYR A 99 -10.09 6.21 19.14
C TYR A 99 -10.29 7.57 19.81
N GLY A 100 -11.53 8.08 19.86
CA GLY A 100 -11.86 9.37 20.48
C GLY A 100 -11.75 10.56 19.53
N ARG A 101 -12.17 11.74 20.01
CA ARG A 101 -12.19 12.99 19.22
C ARG A 101 -10.80 13.57 18.98
N GLU A 102 -9.94 13.53 19.99
CA GLU A 102 -8.59 14.10 19.97
C GLU A 102 -7.67 13.44 18.93
N TYR A 103 -7.97 12.19 18.57
CA TYR A 103 -7.16 11.38 17.67
C TYR A 103 -6.83 12.09 16.33
N GLY A 104 -7.82 12.73 15.71
CA GLY A 104 -7.63 13.41 14.43
C GLY A 104 -7.00 14.80 14.51
N GLU A 105 -7.06 15.44 15.69
CA GLU A 105 -6.66 16.83 15.88
C GLU A 105 -5.20 16.93 16.36
N THR A 106 -4.77 16.04 17.26
CA THR A 106 -3.45 16.08 17.88
C THR A 106 -2.65 14.82 17.58
N THR A 107 -3.19 13.65 17.93
CA THR A 107 -2.46 12.37 17.83
C THR A 107 -2.04 12.04 16.40
N ALA A 108 -2.91 12.27 15.40
CA ALA A 108 -2.58 12.01 14.00
C ALA A 108 -1.44 12.90 13.47
N LEU A 109 -1.36 14.15 13.92
CA LEU A 109 -0.25 15.05 13.57
C LEU A 109 1.06 14.57 14.21
N GLU A 110 0.99 14.21 15.50
CA GLU A 110 2.14 13.68 16.25
C GLU A 110 2.66 12.37 15.65
N LEU A 111 1.75 11.48 15.20
CA LEU A 111 2.11 10.22 14.54
C LEU A 111 2.90 10.44 13.25
N VAL A 112 2.49 11.37 12.38
CA VAL A 112 3.22 11.63 11.14
C VAL A 112 4.60 12.23 11.44
N ARG A 113 4.69 13.18 12.37
CA ARG A 113 5.98 13.79 12.76
C ARG A 113 6.92 12.76 13.37
N THR A 114 6.40 11.93 14.27
CA THR A 114 7.16 10.84 14.87
C THR A 114 7.58 9.80 13.84
N ALA A 115 6.75 9.53 12.83
CA ALA A 115 7.11 8.63 11.74
C ALA A 115 8.36 9.15 11.00
N LEU A 116 8.38 10.44 10.66
CA LEU A 116 9.55 11.07 10.05
C LEU A 116 10.77 11.06 10.98
N ASP A 117 10.60 11.31 12.28
CA ASP A 117 11.70 11.23 13.28
C ASP A 117 12.30 9.83 13.38
N LEU A 118 11.51 8.79 13.12
CA LEU A 118 11.96 7.40 13.08
C LEU A 118 12.56 7.00 11.73
N GLY A 119 12.52 7.87 10.71
CA GLY A 119 12.92 7.59 9.33
C GLY A 119 11.87 6.85 8.50
N ILE A 120 10.63 6.73 8.99
CA ILE A 120 9.49 6.21 8.23
C ILE A 120 9.03 7.29 7.25
N THR A 121 9.47 7.15 6.00
CA THR A 121 9.17 8.14 4.95
C THR A 121 7.88 7.84 4.19
N LEU A 122 7.44 6.58 4.09
CA LEU A 122 6.23 6.21 3.37
C LEU A 122 4.97 6.54 4.19
N ILE A 123 4.22 7.56 3.76
CA ILE A 123 2.96 7.98 4.38
C ILE A 123 1.80 7.73 3.42
N ASP A 124 0.93 6.77 3.74
CA ASP A 124 -0.17 6.34 2.87
C ASP A 124 -1.54 6.85 3.36
N THR A 125 -2.24 7.56 2.48
CA THR A 125 -3.60 8.09 2.70
C THR A 125 -4.48 7.82 1.47
N ALA A 126 -5.70 8.35 1.44
CA ALA A 126 -6.60 8.29 0.28
C ALA A 126 -7.67 9.38 0.37
N GLU A 127 -8.20 9.81 -0.78
CA GLU A 127 -9.32 10.77 -0.81
C GLU A 127 -10.59 10.22 -0.13
N ALA A 128 -10.76 8.90 -0.13
CA ALA A 128 -11.94 8.26 0.46
C ALA A 128 -11.90 8.29 1.99
N TYR A 129 -10.71 8.38 2.59
CA TYR A 129 -10.54 8.30 4.04
C TYR A 129 -11.08 9.57 4.69
N ALA A 130 -12.17 9.40 5.45
CA ALA A 130 -12.94 10.49 6.02
C ALA A 130 -13.27 11.60 5.01
N ARG A 131 -13.59 11.21 3.76
CA ARG A 131 -13.93 12.13 2.66
C ARG A 131 -12.90 13.24 2.44
N GLY A 132 -11.61 12.88 2.46
CA GLY A 132 -10.49 13.78 2.20
C GLY A 132 -9.89 14.41 3.46
N ALA A 133 -10.52 14.26 4.63
CA ALA A 133 -9.98 14.80 5.88
C ALA A 133 -8.61 14.18 6.24
N SER A 134 -8.39 12.89 5.90
CA SER A 134 -7.10 12.23 6.10
C SER A 134 -5.97 12.91 5.30
N GLU A 135 -6.20 13.25 4.03
CA GLU A 135 -5.24 14.00 3.20
C GLU A 135 -4.93 15.37 3.82
N ALA A 136 -5.96 16.09 4.28
CA ALA A 136 -5.76 17.38 4.94
C ALA A 136 -4.97 17.28 6.26
N ILE A 137 -5.20 16.23 7.05
CA ILE A 137 -4.44 15.98 8.29
C ILE A 137 -2.98 15.68 7.96
N VAL A 138 -2.72 14.79 6.99
CA VAL A 138 -1.36 14.46 6.55
C VAL A 138 -0.63 15.70 6.06
N GLY A 139 -1.25 16.50 5.19
CA GLY A 139 -0.66 17.74 4.67
C GLY A 139 -0.24 18.71 5.79
N ARG A 140 -1.13 18.96 6.75
CA ARG A 140 -0.82 19.81 7.92
C ARG A 140 0.30 19.23 8.79
N ALA A 141 0.37 17.91 8.93
CA ALA A 141 1.36 17.26 9.78
C ALA A 141 2.77 17.32 9.16
N LEU A 142 2.85 17.19 7.84
CA LEU A 142 4.08 17.29 7.07
C LEU A 142 4.68 18.69 7.14
N GLY A 143 3.87 19.73 6.89
CA GLY A 143 4.32 21.12 6.97
C GLY A 143 5.62 21.37 6.17
N ASP A 144 6.61 21.94 6.85
CA ASP A 144 7.95 22.23 6.32
C ASP A 144 8.80 20.97 6.06
N ARG A 145 8.44 19.82 6.65
CA ARG A 145 9.12 18.53 6.48
C ARG A 145 8.59 17.70 5.30
N ARG A 146 7.75 18.27 4.43
CA ARG A 146 7.21 17.58 3.23
C ARG A 146 8.29 16.87 2.40
N ALA A 147 9.47 17.47 2.27
CA ALA A 147 10.58 16.91 1.48
C ALA A 147 11.16 15.61 2.06
N GLU A 148 10.94 15.32 3.34
CA GLU A 148 11.38 14.06 3.98
C GLU A 148 10.43 12.88 3.70
N ALA A 149 9.20 13.16 3.27
CA ALA A 149 8.15 12.16 3.10
C ALA A 149 8.01 11.68 1.66
N PHE A 150 7.68 10.40 1.52
CA PHE A 150 7.12 9.79 0.33
C PHE A 150 5.61 9.60 0.55
N VAL A 151 4.80 10.52 0.03
CA VAL A 151 3.35 10.58 0.21
C VAL A 151 2.65 9.79 -0.88
N ALA A 152 1.92 8.75 -0.46
CA ALA A 152 1.07 7.96 -1.31
C ALA A 152 -0.41 8.32 -1.07
N THR A 153 -1.15 8.65 -2.13
CA THR A 153 -2.61 8.80 -2.06
C THR A 153 -3.31 8.14 -3.24
N LYS A 154 -4.64 8.12 -3.22
CA LYS A 154 -5.48 7.32 -4.11
C LYS A 154 -6.78 8.03 -4.41
N PHE A 155 -7.31 7.78 -5.60
CA PHE A 155 -8.69 8.14 -5.95
C PHE A 155 -9.61 6.96 -6.11
N THR A 156 -10.89 7.21 -5.87
CA THR A 156 -11.99 6.27 -6.03
C THR A 156 -12.47 6.30 -7.47
N PRO A 157 -12.40 5.19 -8.22
CA PRO A 157 -12.76 5.16 -9.63
C PRO A 157 -14.29 5.06 -9.84
N ALA A 158 -15.01 6.14 -9.51
CA ALA A 158 -16.44 6.29 -9.74
C ALA A 158 -16.69 7.12 -11.02
N ALA A 159 -17.06 6.45 -12.11
CA ALA A 159 -17.14 7.02 -13.46
C ALA A 159 -15.89 7.84 -13.87
N PRO A 160 -14.67 7.28 -13.73
CA PRO A 160 -13.42 8.04 -13.86
C PRO A 160 -13.01 8.21 -15.33
N THR A 161 -13.51 9.26 -15.99
CA THR A 161 -12.94 9.72 -17.26
C THR A 161 -11.54 10.29 -17.03
N SER A 162 -10.72 10.38 -18.08
CA SER A 162 -9.37 10.98 -18.01
C SER A 162 -9.39 12.36 -17.36
N ALA A 163 -10.33 13.24 -17.75
CA ALA A 163 -10.48 14.57 -17.16
C ALA A 163 -10.81 14.52 -15.66
N ARG A 164 -11.73 13.63 -15.26
CA ARG A 164 -12.09 13.49 -13.84
C ARG A 164 -10.91 12.99 -13.02
N VAL A 165 -10.13 12.04 -13.52
CA VAL A 165 -8.92 11.56 -12.83
C VAL A 165 -7.93 12.71 -12.60
N VAL A 166 -7.73 13.58 -13.60
CA VAL A 166 -6.90 14.78 -13.44
C VAL A 166 -7.46 15.72 -12.35
N ASP A 167 -8.77 15.96 -12.35
CA ASP A 167 -9.42 16.78 -11.31
C ASP A 167 -9.24 16.17 -9.92
N HIS A 168 -9.48 14.86 -9.76
CA HIS A 168 -9.24 14.14 -8.50
C HIS A 168 -7.79 14.29 -8.03
N GLY A 169 -6.80 14.17 -8.94
CA GLY A 169 -5.38 14.31 -8.62
C GLY A 169 -5.03 15.71 -8.11
N ARG A 170 -5.49 16.74 -8.80
CA ARG A 170 -5.29 18.14 -8.38
C ARG A 170 -5.99 18.44 -7.05
N GLN A 171 -7.19 17.92 -6.83
CA GLN A 171 -7.90 18.10 -5.57
C GLN A 171 -7.22 17.37 -4.40
N SER A 172 -6.64 16.18 -4.63
CA SER A 172 -5.79 15.51 -3.64
C SER A 172 -4.54 16.34 -3.31
N ALA A 173 -3.85 16.87 -4.33
CA ALA A 173 -2.68 17.73 -4.15
C ALA A 173 -3.01 18.99 -3.33
N LEU A 174 -4.15 19.63 -3.62
CA LEU A 174 -4.67 20.78 -2.86
C LEU A 174 -4.95 20.43 -1.40
N ARG A 175 -5.61 19.29 -1.12
CA ARG A 175 -5.89 18.86 0.27
C ARG A 175 -4.60 18.53 1.03
N LEU A 176 -3.63 17.91 0.37
CA LEU A 176 -2.32 17.63 0.93
C LEU A 176 -1.47 18.90 1.09
N GLY A 177 -1.78 19.98 0.38
CA GLY A 177 -0.97 21.20 0.36
C GLY A 177 0.38 20.99 -0.30
N VAL A 178 0.44 20.21 -1.38
CA VAL A 178 1.69 19.85 -2.08
C VAL A 178 1.57 20.16 -3.57
N ASP A 179 2.68 20.54 -4.19
CA ASP A 179 2.74 20.74 -5.65
C ASP A 179 2.79 19.41 -6.41
N THR A 180 3.50 18.43 -5.85
CA THR A 180 3.66 17.09 -6.41
C THR A 180 3.34 16.03 -5.35
N ILE A 181 2.52 15.05 -5.74
CA ILE A 181 2.26 13.82 -4.97
C ILE A 181 3.29 12.77 -5.38
N ASP A 182 3.98 12.14 -4.43
CA ASP A 182 5.04 11.17 -4.77
C ASP A 182 4.48 9.92 -5.45
N LEU A 183 3.36 9.38 -4.94
CA LEU A 183 2.69 8.23 -5.53
C LEU A 183 1.17 8.42 -5.57
N TYR A 184 0.60 8.36 -6.77
CA TYR A 184 -0.84 8.43 -6.97
C TYR A 184 -1.41 7.14 -7.52
N GLN A 185 -2.47 6.62 -6.89
CA GLN A 185 -2.93 5.24 -7.12
C GLN A 185 -4.41 5.16 -7.51
N ILE A 186 -4.74 4.22 -8.38
CA ILE A 186 -6.14 3.78 -8.59
C ILE A 186 -6.53 2.91 -7.39
N HIS A 187 -7.51 3.32 -6.59
CA HIS A 187 -7.80 2.67 -5.29
C HIS A 187 -8.34 1.23 -5.41
N TRP A 188 -9.16 0.95 -6.43
CA TRP A 188 -9.73 -0.38 -6.69
C TRP A 188 -9.95 -0.60 -8.19
N PRO A 189 -9.82 -1.83 -8.73
CA PRO A 189 -10.31 -2.12 -10.06
C PRO A 189 -11.83 -1.95 -10.09
N ASN A 190 -12.35 -1.28 -11.11
CA ASN A 190 -13.79 -1.20 -11.34
C ASN A 190 -14.15 -1.88 -12.66
N PRO A 191 -14.83 -3.04 -12.67
CA PRO A 191 -15.18 -3.73 -13.91
C PRO A 191 -16.21 -2.97 -14.76
N ALA A 192 -16.97 -2.05 -14.17
CA ALA A 192 -17.95 -1.25 -14.89
C ALA A 192 -17.30 -0.12 -15.72
N PHE A 193 -16.05 0.24 -15.45
CA PHE A 193 -15.35 1.33 -16.14
C PHE A 193 -14.03 0.85 -16.73
N PRO A 194 -13.76 1.11 -18.03
CA PRO A 194 -12.50 0.73 -18.65
C PRO A 194 -11.28 1.32 -17.93
N LEU A 195 -10.19 0.56 -17.91
CA LEU A 195 -8.94 0.99 -17.27
C LEU A 195 -8.19 2.06 -18.09
N ALA A 196 -8.30 2.02 -19.42
CA ALA A 196 -7.53 2.91 -20.30
C ALA A 196 -7.79 4.41 -20.07
N PRO A 197 -9.05 4.91 -19.98
CA PRO A 197 -9.29 6.33 -19.68
C PRO A 197 -8.76 6.77 -18.32
N GLN A 198 -8.72 5.86 -17.34
CA GLN A 198 -8.19 6.15 -16.01
C GLN A 198 -6.68 6.39 -16.10
N LEU A 199 -5.96 5.47 -16.73
CA LEU A 199 -4.51 5.57 -16.89
C LEU A 199 -4.10 6.69 -17.84
N ASP A 200 -4.94 7.07 -18.81
CA ASP A 200 -4.73 8.29 -19.59
C ASP A 200 -4.74 9.54 -18.71
N GLY A 201 -5.68 9.64 -17.76
CA GLY A 201 -5.70 10.72 -16.77
C GLY A 201 -4.48 10.69 -15.84
N MET A 202 -4.07 9.51 -15.39
CA MET A 202 -2.85 9.33 -14.58
C MET A 202 -1.58 9.75 -15.36
N ARG A 203 -1.50 9.41 -16.65
CA ARG A 203 -0.41 9.83 -17.54
C ARG A 203 -0.36 11.36 -17.64
N ARG A 204 -1.50 12.03 -17.82
CA ARG A 204 -1.54 13.49 -17.85
C ARG A 204 -1.06 14.12 -16.55
N LEU A 205 -1.44 13.56 -15.39
CA LEU A 205 -0.92 14.02 -14.09
C LEU A 205 0.59 13.84 -13.96
N LEU A 206 1.16 12.74 -14.51
CA LEU A 206 2.60 12.54 -14.58
C LEU A 206 3.28 13.59 -15.48
N ASP A 207 2.75 13.77 -16.69
CA ASP A 207 3.31 14.70 -17.69
C ASP A 207 3.26 16.16 -17.21
N GLU A 208 2.23 16.52 -16.42
CA GLU A 208 2.06 17.82 -15.79
C GLU A 208 2.87 18.00 -14.50
N GLY A 209 3.49 16.94 -13.96
CA GLY A 209 4.28 16.97 -12.73
C GLY A 209 3.46 17.06 -11.43
N VAL A 210 2.14 16.88 -11.51
CA VAL A 210 1.26 16.82 -10.33
C VAL A 210 1.51 15.55 -9.52
N VAL A 211 1.94 14.47 -10.19
CA VAL A 211 2.31 13.21 -9.54
C VAL A 211 3.68 12.75 -10.05
N ALA A 212 4.51 12.18 -9.18
CA ALA A 212 5.84 11.67 -9.56
C ALA A 212 5.79 10.20 -10.02
N HIS A 213 4.96 9.39 -9.36
CA HIS A 213 4.76 7.98 -9.69
C HIS A 213 3.29 7.59 -9.73
N VAL A 214 2.99 6.55 -10.52
CA VAL A 214 1.66 5.96 -10.62
C VAL A 214 1.67 4.54 -10.07
N GLY A 215 0.65 4.21 -9.30
CA GLY A 215 0.38 2.86 -8.81
C GLY A 215 -1.05 2.42 -9.06
N VAL A 216 -1.30 1.16 -8.75
CA VAL A 216 -2.64 0.57 -8.71
C VAL A 216 -2.88 -0.09 -7.35
N SER A 217 -4.12 -0.47 -7.07
CA SER A 217 -4.45 -1.16 -5.82
C SER A 217 -5.47 -2.26 -6.08
N ASN A 218 -5.22 -3.44 -5.51
CA ASN A 218 -6.00 -4.67 -5.66
C ASN A 218 -6.04 -5.25 -7.09
N PHE A 219 -4.99 -5.05 -7.89
CA PHE A 219 -4.89 -5.64 -9.22
C PHE A 219 -4.23 -7.02 -9.13
N GLY A 220 -4.75 -8.02 -9.85
CA GLY A 220 -3.98 -9.25 -10.11
C GLY A 220 -2.78 -8.95 -11.02
N ALA A 221 -1.77 -9.83 -11.02
CA ALA A 221 -0.52 -9.66 -11.76
C ALA A 221 -0.76 -9.33 -13.26
N ASP A 222 -1.63 -10.09 -13.94
CA ASP A 222 -1.92 -9.87 -15.36
C ASP A 222 -2.54 -8.50 -15.64
N ARG A 223 -3.44 -8.04 -14.76
CA ARG A 223 -4.07 -6.72 -14.90
C ARG A 223 -3.06 -5.62 -14.62
N TRP A 224 -2.17 -5.81 -13.65
CA TRP A 224 -1.09 -4.88 -13.36
C TRP A 224 -0.13 -4.77 -14.55
N ALA A 225 0.27 -5.89 -15.16
CA ALA A 225 1.09 -5.90 -16.38
C ALA A 225 0.43 -5.15 -17.54
N ARG A 226 -0.88 -5.33 -17.75
CA ARG A 226 -1.62 -4.58 -18.79
C ARG A 226 -1.70 -3.09 -18.49
N ALA A 227 -1.65 -2.68 -17.23
CA ALA A 227 -1.68 -1.28 -16.84
C ALA A 227 -0.46 -0.51 -17.35
N ASP A 228 0.72 -1.15 -17.42
CA ASP A 228 1.93 -0.56 -18.01
C ASP A 228 1.68 -0.10 -19.46
N GLY A 229 1.02 -0.94 -20.26
CA GLY A 229 0.72 -0.65 -21.67
C GLY A 229 -0.25 0.54 -21.84
N PHE A 230 -1.27 0.65 -20.99
CA PHE A 230 -2.20 1.77 -21.05
C PHE A 230 -1.59 3.08 -20.53
N LEU A 231 -0.75 3.01 -19.50
CA LEU A 231 -0.02 4.17 -18.99
C LEU A 231 1.08 4.63 -19.99
N GLY A 232 1.62 3.69 -20.77
CA GLY A 232 2.79 3.89 -21.64
C GLY A 232 4.11 3.96 -20.87
N ARG A 233 4.08 3.66 -19.56
CA ARG A 233 5.20 3.72 -18.63
C ARG A 233 5.03 2.67 -17.53
N PRO A 234 6.11 2.31 -16.82
CA PRO A 234 6.06 1.39 -15.70
C PRO A 234 5.12 1.88 -14.56
N VAL A 235 4.06 1.13 -14.21
CA VAL A 235 3.24 1.32 -13.00
C VAL A 235 4.00 0.77 -11.78
N LEU A 236 4.55 1.68 -10.98
CA LEU A 236 5.54 1.38 -9.94
C LEU A 236 5.02 0.43 -8.86
N THR A 237 3.81 0.68 -8.36
CA THR A 237 3.30 -0.02 -7.18
C THR A 237 1.99 -0.75 -7.42
N ASN A 238 1.78 -1.81 -6.64
CA ASN A 238 0.46 -2.39 -6.44
C ASN A 238 0.20 -2.55 -4.94
N GLN A 239 -0.76 -1.80 -4.43
CA GLN A 239 -1.17 -1.89 -3.03
C GLN A 239 -2.26 -2.98 -2.86
N VAL A 240 -1.99 -4.00 -2.04
CA VAL A 240 -2.85 -5.19 -1.92
C VAL A 240 -3.08 -5.58 -0.46
N HIS A 241 -4.22 -6.23 -0.19
CA HIS A 241 -4.46 -6.86 1.11
C HIS A 241 -3.46 -7.99 1.25
N TYR A 242 -2.58 -7.92 2.25
CA TYR A 242 -1.56 -8.94 2.43
C TYR A 242 -1.13 -9.07 3.88
N SER A 243 -1.29 -10.27 4.43
CA SER A 243 -0.94 -10.59 5.82
C SER A 243 -0.75 -12.10 5.98
N LEU A 244 -0.35 -12.54 7.18
CA LEU A 244 -0.35 -13.95 7.57
C LEU A 244 -1.75 -14.60 7.59
N LEU A 245 -2.85 -13.83 7.60
CA LEU A 245 -4.21 -14.41 7.47
C LEU A 245 -4.77 -14.27 6.04
N TRP A 246 -4.06 -13.55 5.17
CA TRP A 246 -4.48 -13.32 3.80
C TRP A 246 -3.28 -13.29 2.84
N ARG A 247 -2.88 -14.48 2.38
CA ARG A 247 -1.73 -14.66 1.49
C ARG A 247 -2.07 -14.78 0.00
N LYS A 248 -3.25 -14.30 -0.43
CA LYS A 248 -3.62 -14.32 -1.86
C LYS A 248 -2.56 -13.69 -2.79
N PRO A 249 -1.87 -12.60 -2.41
CA PRO A 249 -0.80 -12.03 -3.23
C PRO A 249 0.36 -12.97 -3.57
N ASP A 250 0.58 -14.05 -2.80
CA ASP A 250 1.61 -15.06 -3.09
C ASP A 250 1.36 -15.78 -4.42
N ARG A 251 0.10 -15.84 -4.89
CA ARG A 251 -0.29 -16.56 -6.12
C ARG A 251 0.07 -15.84 -7.42
N GLY A 252 0.78 -14.72 -7.35
CA GLY A 252 1.31 -14.07 -8.56
C GLY A 252 1.80 -12.65 -8.35
N ASN A 253 1.19 -11.86 -7.47
CA ASN A 253 1.56 -10.46 -7.27
C ASN A 253 2.98 -10.28 -6.72
N VAL A 254 3.37 -11.11 -5.74
CA VAL A 254 4.72 -11.07 -5.15
C VAL A 254 5.78 -11.39 -6.21
N GLY A 255 5.62 -12.51 -6.92
CA GLY A 255 6.56 -12.92 -7.97
C GLY A 255 6.63 -11.91 -9.11
N TYR A 256 5.49 -11.37 -9.54
CA TYR A 256 5.46 -10.32 -10.56
C TYR A 256 6.22 -9.06 -10.12
N ALA A 257 6.03 -8.62 -8.87
CA ALA A 257 6.72 -7.44 -8.37
C ALA A 257 8.24 -7.60 -8.37
N GLN A 258 8.72 -8.76 -7.90
CA GLN A 258 10.14 -9.09 -7.84
C GLN A 258 10.75 -9.23 -9.24
N ALA A 259 10.05 -9.87 -10.18
CA ALA A 259 10.54 -10.08 -11.54
C ALA A 259 10.58 -8.81 -12.40
N ASN A 260 9.81 -7.77 -12.05
CA ASN A 260 9.62 -6.57 -12.87
C ASN A 260 10.07 -5.28 -12.16
N ASP A 261 10.87 -5.40 -11.11
CA ASP A 261 11.42 -4.27 -10.36
C ASP A 261 10.33 -3.30 -9.85
N ARG A 262 9.32 -3.86 -9.17
CA ARG A 262 8.13 -3.13 -8.66
C ARG A 262 8.05 -3.17 -7.14
N ILE A 263 7.13 -2.40 -6.57
CA ILE A 263 6.87 -2.42 -5.13
C ILE A 263 5.46 -2.94 -4.87
N LEU A 264 5.35 -3.96 -4.02
CA LEU A 264 4.09 -4.40 -3.45
C LEU A 264 3.89 -3.70 -2.10
N ILE A 265 2.79 -2.96 -1.94
CA ILE A 265 2.46 -2.30 -0.68
C ILE A 265 1.37 -3.10 0.02
N ALA A 266 1.66 -3.67 1.19
CA ALA A 266 0.71 -4.44 1.96
C ALA A 266 -0.15 -3.54 2.85
N TYR A 267 -1.47 -3.48 2.57
CA TYR A 267 -2.44 -2.93 3.50
C TYR A 267 -3.09 -4.01 4.37
N SER A 268 -3.63 -3.58 5.52
CA SER A 268 -4.09 -4.46 6.60
C SER A 268 -3.07 -5.54 7.00
N PRO A 269 -1.76 -5.23 7.11
CA PRO A 269 -0.74 -6.26 7.38
C PRO A 269 -0.91 -6.92 8.75
N LEU A 270 -1.67 -6.29 9.65
CA LEU A 270 -2.00 -6.79 10.99
C LEU A 270 -3.48 -7.16 11.16
N GLU A 271 -4.27 -7.15 10.08
CA GLU A 271 -5.72 -7.45 10.08
C GLU A 271 -6.50 -6.68 11.17
N MET A 272 -6.37 -5.35 11.16
CA MET A 272 -6.96 -4.46 12.18
C MET A 272 -6.59 -4.79 13.63
N GLY A 273 -5.48 -5.50 13.83
CA GLY A 273 -4.92 -5.87 15.13
C GLY A 273 -5.10 -7.33 15.53
N VAL A 274 -5.77 -8.17 14.72
CA VAL A 274 -5.89 -9.62 14.99
C VAL A 274 -4.51 -10.26 15.13
N LEU A 275 -3.59 -9.97 14.21
CA LEU A 275 -2.21 -10.47 14.25
C LEU A 275 -1.35 -9.83 15.35
N GLY A 276 -1.91 -8.92 16.14
CA GLY A 276 -1.29 -8.42 17.38
C GLY A 276 -1.41 -9.40 18.55
N GLY A 277 -2.10 -10.53 18.39
CA GLY A 277 -2.13 -11.65 19.35
C GLY A 277 -2.97 -11.41 20.62
N LYS A 278 -3.59 -10.25 20.77
CA LYS A 278 -4.34 -9.86 21.98
C LYS A 278 -5.83 -10.19 21.97
N TYR A 279 -6.36 -10.66 20.85
CA TYR A 279 -7.78 -11.00 20.70
C TYR A 279 -7.96 -12.52 20.63
N SER A 280 -9.13 -12.99 21.06
CA SER A 280 -9.54 -14.40 21.01
C SER A 280 -11.01 -14.50 20.62
N ALA A 281 -11.54 -15.72 20.48
CA ALA A 281 -12.96 -15.92 20.20
C ALA A 281 -13.87 -15.38 21.33
N GLU A 282 -13.39 -15.44 22.56
CA GLU A 282 -14.04 -14.94 23.78
C GLU A 282 -13.85 -13.42 23.92
N HIS A 283 -12.73 -12.89 23.43
CA HIS A 283 -12.37 -11.48 23.50
C HIS A 283 -12.13 -10.88 22.09
N PRO A 284 -13.18 -10.74 21.27
CA PRO A 284 -13.04 -10.22 19.91
C PRO A 284 -12.73 -8.71 19.91
N PRO A 285 -12.12 -8.20 18.82
CA PRO A 285 -11.70 -6.81 18.74
C PRO A 285 -12.89 -5.84 18.75
N PRO A 286 -12.82 -4.74 19.52
CA PRO A 286 -13.91 -3.76 19.59
C PRO A 286 -13.93 -2.82 18.37
N GLY A 287 -15.07 -2.17 18.14
CA GLY A 287 -15.27 -1.16 17.08
C GLY A 287 -16.09 -1.66 15.89
N THR A 288 -16.91 -0.78 15.32
CA THR A 288 -17.90 -1.12 14.28
C THR A 288 -17.26 -1.68 13.01
N ALA A 289 -16.13 -1.11 12.57
CA ALA A 289 -15.40 -1.59 11.40
C ALA A 289 -14.94 -3.05 11.58
N ARG A 290 -14.38 -3.40 12.75
CA ARG A 290 -13.94 -4.77 13.06
C ARG A 290 -15.10 -5.74 13.19
N ARG A 291 -16.22 -5.35 13.81
CA ARG A 291 -17.42 -6.20 13.92
C ARG A 291 -18.02 -6.58 12.56
N ARG A 292 -17.72 -5.84 11.49
CA ARG A 292 -18.16 -6.13 10.12
C ARG A 292 -17.14 -6.91 9.29
N ASN A 293 -15.92 -7.08 9.78
CA ASN A 293 -14.90 -7.83 9.07
C ASN A 293 -14.95 -9.31 9.47
N PRO A 294 -15.14 -10.25 8.52
CA PRO A 294 -15.18 -11.68 8.82
C PRO A 294 -13.98 -12.19 9.62
N LEU A 295 -12.75 -11.72 9.35
CA LEU A 295 -11.54 -12.18 10.05
C LEU A 295 -11.51 -11.78 11.53
N CYS A 296 -12.29 -10.78 11.93
CA CYS A 296 -12.42 -10.33 13.31
C CYS A 296 -13.56 -11.04 14.06
N LEU A 297 -14.32 -11.92 13.40
CA LEU A 297 -15.42 -12.64 14.04
C LEU A 297 -14.88 -13.81 14.88
N PRO A 298 -15.52 -14.12 16.02
CA PRO A 298 -15.06 -15.18 16.93
C PRO A 298 -14.78 -16.53 16.26
N GLU A 299 -15.57 -16.92 15.26
CA GLU A 299 -15.40 -18.19 14.55
C GLU A 299 -14.08 -18.24 13.76
N ASN A 300 -13.64 -17.09 13.22
CA ASN A 300 -12.37 -16.97 12.53
C ASN A 300 -11.20 -16.73 13.48
N LEU A 301 -11.43 -16.06 14.62
CA LEU A 301 -10.42 -15.94 15.67
C LEU A 301 -10.06 -17.30 16.26
N ALA A 302 -11.06 -18.15 16.55
CA ALA A 302 -10.83 -19.52 17.02
C ALA A 302 -10.00 -20.33 16.00
N ARG A 303 -10.28 -20.16 14.71
CA ARG A 303 -9.54 -20.85 13.62
C ARG A 303 -8.14 -20.28 13.40
N ALA A 304 -7.91 -19.02 13.74
CA ALA A 304 -6.60 -18.37 13.65
C ALA A 304 -5.71 -18.69 14.86
N GLU A 305 -6.26 -19.26 15.94
CA GLU A 305 -5.55 -19.45 17.20
C GLU A 305 -4.22 -20.21 17.08
N PRO A 306 -4.07 -21.29 16.28
CA PRO A 306 -2.77 -21.93 16.08
C PRO A 306 -1.68 -20.96 15.59
N LEU A 307 -2.00 -20.16 14.57
CA LEU A 307 -1.11 -19.12 14.06
C LEU A 307 -0.84 -18.02 15.11
N LEU A 308 -1.86 -17.60 15.87
CA LEU A 308 -1.69 -16.60 16.93
C LEU A 308 -0.80 -17.11 18.06
N ALA A 309 -0.93 -18.39 18.43
CA ALA A 309 -0.06 -19.04 19.42
C ALA A 309 1.40 -19.09 18.93
N THR A 310 1.62 -19.46 17.67
CA THR A 310 2.96 -19.44 17.05
C THR A 310 3.55 -18.03 17.04
N LEU A 311 2.77 -17.01 16.69
CA LEU A 311 3.20 -15.61 16.76
C LEU A 311 3.61 -15.20 18.18
N ARG A 312 2.82 -15.55 19.20
CA ARG A 312 3.15 -15.24 20.61
C ARG A 312 4.43 -15.95 21.05
N ARG A 313 4.62 -17.21 20.68
CA ARG A 313 5.81 -17.99 21.03
C ARG A 313 7.08 -17.41 20.40
N ILE A 314 7.05 -17.13 19.09
CA ILE A 314 8.19 -16.51 18.38
C ILE A 314 8.45 -15.11 18.93
N ALA A 315 7.41 -14.31 19.17
CA ALA A 315 7.56 -12.99 19.76
C ALA A 315 8.29 -13.02 21.11
N ALA A 316 7.93 -13.97 21.98
CA ALA A 316 8.60 -14.15 23.27
C ALA A 316 10.08 -14.56 23.12
N ALA A 317 10.41 -15.38 22.12
CA ALA A 317 11.80 -15.80 21.86
C ALA A 317 12.70 -14.64 21.41
N HIS A 318 12.12 -13.59 20.81
CA HIS A 318 12.84 -12.42 20.29
C HIS A 318 12.70 -11.16 21.15
N ASP A 319 12.09 -11.23 22.34
CA ASP A 319 11.72 -10.05 23.15
C ASP A 319 10.94 -8.99 22.33
N ALA A 320 10.02 -9.48 21.50
CA ALA A 320 9.23 -8.70 20.57
C ALA A 320 7.73 -8.88 20.82
N THR A 321 6.91 -8.14 20.07
CA THR A 321 5.45 -8.31 20.05
C THR A 321 5.01 -9.20 18.89
N PRO A 322 3.85 -9.89 18.99
CA PRO A 322 3.27 -10.63 17.86
C PRO A 322 3.11 -9.79 16.58
N ALA A 323 2.78 -8.49 16.75
CA ALA A 323 2.67 -7.57 15.64
C ALA A 323 4.01 -7.32 14.93
N GLN A 324 5.12 -7.21 15.68
CA GLN A 324 6.45 -7.09 15.11
C GLN A 324 6.84 -8.35 14.32
N VAL A 325 6.60 -9.54 14.87
CA VAL A 325 6.85 -10.81 14.17
C VAL A 325 6.05 -10.90 12.87
N ALA A 326 4.76 -10.56 12.90
CA ALA A 326 3.90 -10.59 11.71
C ALA A 326 4.36 -9.59 10.63
N LEU A 327 4.79 -8.39 11.02
CA LEU A 327 5.33 -7.39 10.10
C LEU A 327 6.69 -7.81 9.53
N ALA A 328 7.60 -8.32 10.38
CA ALA A 328 8.92 -8.81 9.98
C ALA A 328 8.82 -9.95 8.95
N TRP A 329 7.91 -10.90 9.18
CA TRP A 329 7.61 -11.97 8.23
C TRP A 329 7.22 -11.43 6.84
N LEU A 330 6.51 -10.29 6.81
CA LEU A 330 6.02 -9.69 5.58
C LEU A 330 7.11 -8.92 4.84
N VAL A 331 7.82 -8.03 5.55
CA VAL A 331 8.81 -7.12 4.97
C VAL A 331 10.20 -7.75 4.80
N ARG A 332 10.41 -8.99 5.26
CA ARG A 332 11.61 -9.76 4.89
C ARG A 332 11.66 -10.02 3.38
N ARG A 333 10.49 -10.12 2.73
CA ARG A 333 10.36 -10.45 1.31
C ARG A 333 10.88 -9.29 0.45
N PRO A 334 11.74 -9.55 -0.54
CA PRO A 334 12.14 -8.52 -1.51
C PRO A 334 10.92 -7.88 -2.16
N HIS A 335 10.99 -6.58 -2.43
CA HIS A 335 9.95 -5.79 -3.09
C HIS A 335 8.63 -5.62 -2.31
N VAL A 336 8.55 -6.06 -1.05
CA VAL A 336 7.34 -5.91 -0.21
C VAL A 336 7.59 -4.87 0.88
N VAL A 337 6.68 -3.90 0.97
CA VAL A 337 6.60 -2.95 2.10
C VAL A 337 5.24 -3.07 2.76
N ALA A 338 5.12 -2.64 4.02
CA ALA A 338 3.86 -2.69 4.77
C ALA A 338 3.48 -1.31 5.32
N ILE A 339 2.19 -1.00 5.36
CA ILE A 339 1.67 0.28 5.87
C ILE A 339 0.72 0.05 7.06
N PRO A 340 1.21 -0.48 8.20
CA PRO A 340 0.37 -0.63 9.38
C PRO A 340 -0.15 0.74 9.85
N GLY A 341 -1.43 0.77 10.28
CA GLY A 341 -1.94 1.90 11.04
C GLY A 341 -1.41 1.87 12.49
N ALA A 342 -1.40 3.02 13.13
CA ALA A 342 -1.07 3.17 14.54
C ALA A 342 -2.11 4.06 15.23
N SER A 343 -2.55 3.70 16.43
CA SER A 343 -3.45 4.54 17.23
C SER A 343 -2.72 5.36 18.30
N SER A 344 -1.40 5.20 18.43
CA SER A 344 -0.55 5.91 19.40
C SER A 344 0.91 5.89 18.95
N VAL A 345 1.71 6.84 19.45
CA VAL A 345 3.17 6.92 19.20
C VAL A 345 3.89 5.65 19.63
N ALA A 346 3.52 5.07 20.78
CA ALA A 346 4.11 3.81 21.25
C ALA A 346 3.88 2.68 20.23
N GLN A 347 2.67 2.56 19.69
CA GLN A 347 2.38 1.55 18.66
C GLN A 347 3.16 1.81 17.37
N LEU A 348 3.31 3.07 16.96
CA LEU A 348 4.12 3.43 15.79
C LEU A 348 5.59 3.00 15.98
N ARG A 349 6.18 3.27 17.15
CA ARG A 349 7.54 2.84 17.49
C ARG A 349 7.70 1.31 17.45
N HIS A 350 6.73 0.56 17.99
CA HIS A 350 6.73 -0.90 17.89
C HIS A 350 6.64 -1.39 16.44
N ASN A 351 5.77 -0.79 15.62
CA ASN A 351 5.67 -1.14 14.21
C ASN A 351 6.98 -0.86 13.46
N ALA A 352 7.65 0.27 13.74
CA ALA A 352 8.91 0.66 13.12
C ALA A 352 10.02 -0.37 13.39
N ALA A 353 10.16 -0.80 14.64
CA ALA A 353 11.15 -1.77 15.08
C ALA A 353 10.95 -3.18 14.49
N ALA A 354 9.81 -3.46 13.84
CA ALA A 354 9.59 -4.75 13.19
C ALA A 354 10.58 -5.02 12.04
N ALA A 355 11.08 -3.97 11.38
CA ALA A 355 12.01 -4.12 10.26
C ALA A 355 13.41 -4.61 10.69
N ASP A 356 13.74 -4.47 11.97
CA ASP A 356 15.02 -4.88 12.56
C ASP A 356 15.00 -6.32 13.10
N LEU A 357 13.84 -6.99 13.05
CA LEU A 357 13.66 -8.33 13.60
C LEU A 357 14.14 -9.40 12.60
N ASP A 358 15.24 -10.07 12.93
CA ASP A 358 15.78 -11.18 12.13
C ASP A 358 15.13 -12.51 12.52
N LEU A 359 14.04 -12.86 11.83
CA LEU A 359 13.41 -14.17 11.94
C LEU A 359 14.26 -15.24 11.25
N THR A 360 14.42 -16.39 11.90
CA THR A 360 15.07 -17.56 11.31
C THR A 360 14.22 -18.17 10.20
N ASP A 361 14.84 -18.91 9.29
CA ASP A 361 14.09 -19.58 8.21
C ASP A 361 13.09 -20.61 8.76
N ALA A 362 13.44 -21.32 9.83
CA ALA A 362 12.54 -22.26 10.50
C ALA A 362 11.29 -21.57 11.08
N GLU A 363 11.46 -20.41 11.74
CA GLU A 363 10.33 -19.63 12.26
C GLU A 363 9.43 -19.13 11.14
N VAL A 364 10.02 -18.72 10.01
CA VAL A 364 9.25 -18.27 8.86
C VAL A 364 8.51 -19.42 8.18
N GLU A 365 9.13 -20.60 8.05
CA GLU A 365 8.45 -21.80 7.57
C GLU A 365 7.28 -22.19 8.47
N GLU A 366 7.47 -22.14 9.79
CA GLU A 366 6.41 -22.45 10.75
C GLU A 366 5.22 -21.48 10.64
N LEU A 367 5.47 -20.16 10.63
CA LEU A 367 4.45 -19.14 10.43
C LEU A 367 3.72 -19.31 9.09
N THR A 368 4.48 -19.66 8.05
CA THR A 368 3.97 -19.91 6.69
C THR A 368 3.06 -21.14 6.70
N ALA A 369 3.45 -22.23 7.36
CA ALA A 369 2.66 -23.45 7.47
C ALA A 369 1.35 -23.23 8.23
N GLU A 370 1.41 -22.52 9.37
CA GLU A 370 0.21 -22.17 10.14
C GLU A 370 -0.74 -21.26 9.36
N SER A 371 -0.18 -20.29 8.63
CA SER A 371 -0.93 -19.45 7.70
C SER A 371 -1.58 -20.27 6.57
N ASP A 372 -0.86 -21.25 6.01
CA ASP A 372 -1.38 -22.15 4.98
C ASP A 372 -2.39 -23.15 5.53
N ALA A 373 -2.42 -23.43 6.83
CA ALA A 373 -3.44 -24.23 7.49
C ALA A 373 -4.72 -23.43 7.80
N PHE A 374 -4.62 -22.11 7.95
CA PHE A 374 -5.76 -21.24 8.24
C PHE A 374 -6.82 -21.27 7.13
N ARG A 375 -8.07 -21.58 7.49
CA ARG A 375 -9.23 -21.63 6.58
C ARG A 375 -10.36 -20.78 7.15
N PRO A 376 -10.47 -19.49 6.76
CA PRO A 376 -11.52 -18.62 7.27
C PRO A 376 -12.88 -19.06 6.73
N VAL A 377 -13.91 -18.91 7.55
CA VAL A 377 -15.31 -18.95 7.13
C VAL A 377 -15.73 -17.57 6.64
N GLY A 378 -16.50 -17.54 5.54
CA GLY A 378 -17.06 -16.31 4.98
C GLY A 378 -18.51 -16.47 4.54
N GLY A 379 -19.16 -15.37 4.15
CA GLY A 379 -20.50 -15.40 3.55
C GLY A 379 -21.63 -15.78 4.50
N LEU A 380 -22.58 -16.61 4.02
CA LEU A 380 -23.79 -17.02 4.74
C LEU A 380 -23.51 -17.80 6.03
N ASP A 381 -22.37 -18.49 6.14
CA ASP A 381 -22.04 -19.26 7.35
C ASP A 381 -21.63 -18.36 8.53
N THR A 382 -20.97 -17.24 8.24
CA THR A 382 -20.80 -16.13 9.21
C THR A 382 -22.13 -15.44 9.55
N ALA A 383 -23.05 -15.33 8.58
CA ALA A 383 -24.40 -14.80 8.84
C ALA A 383 -25.23 -15.72 9.76
N ARG A 384 -25.10 -17.04 9.65
CA ARG A 384 -25.73 -18.02 10.55
C ARG A 384 -25.19 -17.94 11.98
N GLY A 385 -23.88 -17.72 12.15
CA GLY A 385 -23.26 -17.43 13.46
C GLY A 385 -23.80 -16.14 14.09
N LEU A 386 -23.92 -15.07 13.29
CA LEU A 386 -24.54 -13.81 13.72
C LEU A 386 -26.01 -14.00 14.13
N VAL A 387 -26.82 -14.69 13.31
CA VAL A 387 -28.25 -14.91 13.57
C VAL A 387 -28.48 -15.78 14.81
N ARG A 388 -27.63 -16.77 15.08
CA ARG A 388 -27.69 -17.56 16.33
C ARG A 388 -27.41 -16.71 17.57
N ARG A 389 -26.47 -15.76 17.49
CA ARG A 389 -26.16 -14.83 18.59
C ARG A 389 -27.28 -13.82 18.87
N PHE A 390 -27.99 -13.34 17.85
CA PHE A 390 -29.15 -12.47 18.04
C PHE A 390 -30.42 -13.21 18.54
N ARG A 391 -30.38 -14.55 18.57
CA ARG A 391 -31.50 -15.40 19.03
C ARG A 391 -31.27 -16.09 20.37
N ALA A 392 -30.08 -15.97 20.97
CA ALA A 392 -29.86 -16.44 22.32
C ALA A 392 -30.48 -15.41 23.29
N PRO A 393 -31.54 -15.75 24.04
CA PRO A 393 -31.96 -14.92 25.16
C PRO A 393 -30.84 -14.94 26.21
N ASP A 394 -30.64 -13.80 26.89
CA ASP A 394 -29.78 -13.71 28.07
C ASP A 394 -30.16 -14.83 29.04
N ALA A 395 -29.32 -15.85 29.10
CA ALA A 395 -29.44 -16.92 30.07
C ALA A 395 -28.52 -16.59 31.23
N GLY A 396 -29.10 -15.96 32.25
CA GLY A 396 -28.53 -15.89 33.59
C GLY A 396 -28.91 -14.62 34.33
N GLU A 397 -29.84 -14.73 35.27
CA GLU A 397 -29.54 -14.58 36.71
C GLU A 397 -30.79 -15.03 37.51
N ASP A 398 -30.62 -16.12 38.26
CA ASP A 398 -31.39 -16.43 39.48
C ASP A 398 -30.89 -15.53 40.63
#